data_AF-A0A9E2J4X5-F1
#
_entry.id   AF-A0A9E2J4X5-F1
#
_cell.length_a   1.000
_cell.length_b   1.000
_cell.length_c   1.000
_cell.angle_alpha   90.00
_cell.angle_beta   90.00
_cell.angle_gamma   90.00
#
_symmetry.space_group_name_H-M   'P 1'
#
loop_
_entity.id
_entity.type
_entity.pdbx_description
1 polymer ?
#
loop_
_entity_poly.entity_id
_entity_poly.type
_entity_poly.pdbx_seq_one_letter_code
_entity_poly.pdbx_strand_id
1 'polypeptide(L)'
;MKNRIIILLAVFLSVTFFKCENDDTIVSPLPGGIYDFTSFDENGDKLVEGVFSVLYNDSKTFKGSWEFKAVGNLDNPRPQAGTGELLGEIDENDLVVIDLNPGWRDNNAYLTGKFENGSFKGDWSWVGFTGIQEKGTFTAKEK
;
A
#
# COMPACT_ATOMS: atom_id res chain seq x y z
N MET A 1 43.08 -10.90 -72.28
CA MET A 1 42.10 -11.38 -71.29
C MET A 1 41.82 -10.24 -70.31
N LYS A 2 40.55 -9.92 -70.10
CA LYS A 2 40.05 -8.70 -69.43
C LYS A 2 40.40 -8.65 -67.93
N ASN A 3 40.86 -7.49 -67.48
CA ASN A 3 40.95 -7.03 -66.09
C ASN A 3 39.67 -7.29 -65.28
N ARG A 4 39.82 -7.64 -64.00
CA ARG A 4 38.87 -7.29 -62.93
C ARG A 4 39.60 -6.99 -61.62
N ILE A 5 39.72 -5.69 -61.33
CA ILE A 5 39.85 -5.10 -59.99
C ILE A 5 38.41 -4.92 -59.44
N ILE A 6 38.26 -4.71 -58.12
CA ILE A 6 37.10 -4.18 -57.34
C ILE A 6 36.51 -5.26 -56.39
N ILE A 7 36.24 -5.10 -55.09
CA ILE A 7 36.55 -4.17 -53.97
C ILE A 7 35.73 -4.72 -52.76
N LEU A 8 36.17 -4.49 -51.52
CA LEU A 8 35.41 -4.43 -50.24
C LEU A 8 34.43 -5.57 -49.86
N LEU A 9 34.66 -6.16 -48.68
CA LEU A 9 33.60 -6.20 -47.66
C LEU A 9 34.23 -6.23 -46.26
N ALA A 10 34.41 -5.03 -45.68
CA ALA A 10 34.65 -4.88 -44.26
C ALA A 10 33.32 -5.21 -43.54
N VAL A 11 33.23 -6.38 -42.92
CA VAL A 11 32.08 -6.72 -42.07
C VAL A 11 32.27 -5.98 -40.75
N PHE A 12 31.59 -4.84 -40.68
CA PHE A 12 31.41 -4.03 -39.48
C PHE A 12 30.72 -4.91 -38.43
N LEU A 13 31.48 -5.39 -37.45
CA LEU A 13 30.94 -6.09 -36.30
C LEU A 13 30.26 -5.05 -35.41
N SER A 14 28.99 -4.75 -35.69
CA SER A 14 28.17 -3.89 -34.85
C SER A 14 27.89 -4.63 -33.54
N VAL A 15 28.74 -4.37 -32.55
CA VAL A 15 28.47 -4.71 -31.15
C VAL A 15 27.30 -3.83 -30.72
N THR A 16 26.07 -4.32 -30.90
CA THR A 16 24.89 -3.71 -30.33
C THR A 16 24.97 -3.90 -28.82
N PHE A 17 25.32 -2.82 -28.12
CA PHE A 17 25.11 -2.71 -26.68
C PHE A 17 23.63 -2.95 -26.42
N PHE A 18 23.28 -4.13 -25.93
CA PHE A 18 22.02 -4.33 -25.21
C PHE A 18 22.09 -3.40 -23.99
N LYS A 19 21.48 -2.23 -24.12
CA LYS A 19 21.19 -1.37 -23.00
C LYS A 19 20.18 -2.16 -22.16
N CYS A 20 20.65 -2.72 -21.05
CA CYS A 20 19.77 -3.26 -20.03
C CYS A 20 18.93 -2.07 -19.56
N GLU A 21 17.67 -2.03 -19.98
CA GLU A 21 16.66 -1.18 -19.38
C GLU A 21 16.50 -1.72 -17.97
N ASN A 22 17.04 -0.98 -16.99
CA ASN A 22 16.81 -1.33 -15.60
C ASN A 22 15.31 -1.22 -15.40
N ASP A 23 14.68 -2.38 -15.21
CA ASP A 23 13.33 -2.47 -14.68
C ASP A 23 13.42 -1.83 -13.29
N ASP A 24 13.02 -0.56 -13.19
CA ASP A 24 12.95 0.15 -11.92
C ASP A 24 11.93 -0.61 -11.07
N THR A 25 12.42 -1.56 -10.28
CA THR A 25 11.64 -2.24 -9.28
C THR A 25 11.00 -1.15 -8.44
N ILE A 26 9.67 -1.03 -8.54
CA ILE A 26 8.89 -0.09 -7.76
C ILE A 26 9.12 -0.45 -6.30
N VAL A 27 10.01 0.28 -5.63
CA VAL A 27 10.15 0.21 -4.18
C VAL A 27 9.00 1.03 -3.63
N SER A 28 7.85 0.38 -3.40
CA SER A 28 6.73 1.05 -2.76
C SER A 28 7.03 1.27 -1.27
N PRO A 29 6.70 2.44 -0.70
CA PRO A 29 6.90 2.71 0.72
C PRO A 29 6.23 1.71 1.65
N LEU A 30 5.10 1.11 1.25
CA LEU A 30 4.46 -0.01 1.94
C LEU A 30 4.60 -1.29 1.09
N PRO A 31 5.31 -2.34 1.48
CA PRO A 31 5.39 -3.56 0.67
C PRO A 31 4.03 -4.21 0.41
N GLY A 32 3.87 -4.86 -0.74
CA GLY A 32 2.69 -5.73 -0.97
C GLY A 32 2.79 -6.96 -0.08
N GLY A 33 1.68 -7.41 0.52
CA GLY A 33 1.73 -8.53 1.45
C GLY A 33 0.54 -8.60 2.41
N ILE A 34 0.71 -9.40 3.46
CA ILE A 34 -0.28 -9.57 4.53
C ILE A 34 0.30 -8.99 5.81
N TYR A 35 -0.54 -8.28 6.57
CA TYR A 35 -0.17 -7.56 7.76
C TYR A 35 -0.99 -8.02 8.97
N ASP A 36 -0.34 -8.28 10.10
CA ASP A 36 -1.01 -8.40 11.40
C ASP A 36 -1.35 -7.01 11.93
N PHE A 37 -2.64 -6.73 12.05
CA PHE A 37 -3.19 -5.44 12.44
C PHE A 37 -3.63 -5.42 13.91
N THR A 38 -3.41 -4.30 14.57
CA THR A 38 -3.97 -3.99 15.88
C THR A 38 -4.22 -2.49 15.98
N SER A 39 -5.38 -2.09 16.50
CA SER A 39 -5.69 -0.69 16.80
C SER A 39 -5.97 -0.45 18.28
N PHE A 40 -5.84 0.80 18.68
CA PHE A 40 -6.00 1.29 20.03
C PHE A 40 -6.83 2.58 20.02
N ASP A 41 -7.60 2.83 21.09
CA ASP A 41 -8.29 4.10 21.27
C ASP A 41 -7.33 5.25 21.65
N GLU A 42 -7.86 6.43 21.95
CA GLU A 42 -7.05 7.58 22.39
C GLU A 42 -6.37 7.37 23.75
N ASN A 43 -6.88 6.46 24.59
CA ASN A 43 -6.31 6.12 25.89
C ASN A 43 -5.24 5.02 25.80
N GLY A 44 -5.10 4.38 24.63
CA GLY A 44 -4.20 3.26 24.39
C GLY A 44 -4.81 1.88 24.67
N ASP A 45 -6.12 1.80 24.92
CA ASP A 45 -6.83 0.55 25.10
C ASP A 45 -7.01 -0.14 23.74
N LYS A 46 -6.70 -1.43 23.67
CA LYS A 46 -6.79 -2.20 22.42
C LYS A 46 -8.26 -2.31 21.99
N LEU A 47 -8.56 -1.99 20.72
CA LEU A 47 -9.90 -2.02 20.16
C LEU A 47 -10.14 -3.22 19.25
N VAL A 48 -9.34 -3.34 18.19
CA VAL A 48 -9.48 -4.43 17.21
C VAL A 48 -8.13 -5.06 16.89
N GLU A 49 -8.18 -6.33 16.47
CA GLU A 49 -7.02 -7.05 15.93
C GLU A 49 -7.44 -7.92 14.74
N GLY A 50 -6.51 -8.22 13.84
CA GLY A 50 -6.80 -9.08 12.69
C GLY A 50 -5.74 -8.96 11.63
N VAL A 51 -6.14 -9.07 10.36
CA VAL A 51 -5.22 -8.98 9.23
C VAL A 51 -5.78 -8.11 8.11
N PHE A 52 -4.89 -7.48 7.35
CA PHE A 52 -5.24 -6.96 6.04
C PHE A 52 -4.19 -7.34 5.00
N SER A 53 -4.60 -7.30 3.73
CA SER A 53 -3.76 -7.55 2.57
C SER A 53 -3.55 -6.28 1.75
N VAL A 54 -2.39 -6.19 1.10
CA VAL A 54 -2.02 -5.11 0.19
C VAL A 54 -1.64 -5.71 -1.15
N LEU A 55 -2.37 -5.31 -2.20
CA LEU A 55 -2.16 -5.68 -3.58
C LEU A 55 -2.05 -4.41 -4.42
N TYR A 56 -0.86 -4.16 -4.97
CA TYR A 56 -0.58 -2.98 -5.77
C TYR A 56 -1.25 -3.00 -7.13
N ASN A 57 -1.83 -1.85 -7.51
CA ASN A 57 -2.22 -1.60 -8.89
C ASN A 57 -1.10 -0.89 -9.66
N ASP A 58 -0.42 0.06 -9.00
CA ASP A 58 0.73 0.81 -9.51
C ASP A 58 1.69 1.19 -8.36
N SER A 59 2.58 2.18 -8.50
CA SER A 59 3.54 2.56 -7.45
C SER A 59 2.96 3.37 -6.29
N LYS A 60 1.76 3.94 -6.44
CA LYS A 60 1.15 4.84 -5.47
C LYS A 60 -0.24 4.40 -5.03
N THR A 61 -0.89 3.49 -5.75
CA THR A 61 -2.24 3.03 -5.44
C THR A 61 -2.29 1.52 -5.27
N PHE A 62 -3.03 1.07 -4.27
CA PHE A 62 -3.21 -0.33 -3.95
C PHE A 62 -4.62 -0.61 -3.45
N LYS A 63 -5.00 -1.87 -3.52
CA LYS A 63 -6.25 -2.41 -2.98
C LYS A 63 -5.95 -3.57 -2.06
N GLY A 64 -6.96 -4.09 -1.40
CA GLY A 64 -6.86 -5.33 -0.68
C GLY A 64 -8.13 -5.61 0.10
N SER A 65 -8.02 -6.55 1.01
CA SER A 65 -9.10 -6.93 1.91
C SER A 65 -8.61 -7.05 3.34
N TRP A 66 -9.54 -6.97 4.28
CA TRP A 66 -9.27 -7.07 5.71
C TRP A 66 -10.29 -7.97 6.41
N GLU A 67 -9.83 -8.55 7.51
CA GLU A 67 -10.64 -9.30 8.47
C GLU A 67 -10.17 -8.91 9.87
N PHE A 68 -11.02 -8.17 10.59
CA PHE A 68 -10.75 -7.61 11.90
C PHE A 68 -11.76 -8.10 12.92
N LYS A 69 -11.31 -8.31 14.14
CA LYS A 69 -12.11 -8.75 15.27
C LYS A 69 -12.04 -7.72 16.39
N ALA A 70 -13.21 -7.38 16.93
CA ALA A 70 -13.31 -6.60 18.15
C ALA A 70 -12.76 -7.38 19.36
N VAL A 71 -11.89 -6.74 20.13
CA VAL A 71 -11.30 -7.29 21.35
C VAL A 71 -11.40 -6.35 22.55
N GLY A 72 -11.62 -5.06 22.30
CA GLY A 72 -11.97 -4.06 23.31
C GLY A 72 -13.45 -3.71 23.32
N ASN A 73 -13.79 -2.72 24.15
CA ASN A 73 -15.11 -2.12 24.11
C ASN A 73 -15.21 -1.19 22.89
N LEU A 74 -16.02 -1.59 21.91
CA LEU A 74 -16.44 -0.71 20.84
C LEU A 74 -17.82 -0.20 21.22
N ASP A 75 -17.92 1.03 21.76
CA ASP A 75 -19.19 1.64 22.14
C ASP A 75 -20.20 1.69 20.96
N ASN A 76 -19.71 1.47 19.72
CA ASN A 76 -20.52 1.17 18.56
C ASN A 76 -19.69 0.33 17.57
N PRO A 77 -20.14 -0.83 17.05
CA PRO A 77 -19.41 -1.59 16.03
C PRO A 77 -19.46 -0.83 14.70
N ARG A 78 -18.59 0.17 14.58
CA ARG A 78 -18.26 0.93 13.37
C ARG A 78 -17.52 0.01 12.38
N PRO A 79 -17.25 0.42 11.12
CA PRO A 79 -16.49 -0.40 10.16
C PRO A 79 -15.00 -0.52 10.54
N GLN A 80 -14.73 -1.06 11.71
CA GLN A 80 -13.42 -1.39 12.26
C GLN A 80 -13.32 -2.86 12.66
N ALA A 81 -14.46 -3.57 12.73
CA ALA A 81 -14.53 -5.00 12.96
C ALA A 81 -15.42 -5.65 11.91
N GLY A 82 -15.16 -6.91 11.59
CA GLY A 82 -15.79 -7.65 10.52
C GLY A 82 -14.82 -7.91 9.37
N THR A 83 -15.32 -7.78 8.14
CA THR A 83 -14.53 -7.98 6.92
C THR A 83 -14.86 -6.90 5.90
N GLY A 84 -13.91 -6.55 5.05
CA GLY A 84 -14.16 -5.62 3.96
C GLY A 84 -13.01 -5.50 2.97
N GLU A 85 -13.21 -4.64 1.99
CA GLU A 85 -12.18 -4.25 1.03
C GLU A 85 -11.53 -2.94 1.50
N LEU A 86 -10.30 -2.69 1.06
CA LEU A 86 -9.59 -1.45 1.27
C LEU A 86 -9.11 -0.83 -0.04
N LEU A 87 -8.99 0.49 -0.03
CA LEU A 87 -8.32 1.27 -1.07
C LEU A 87 -7.26 2.14 -0.41
N GLY A 88 -6.02 2.05 -0.89
CA GLY A 88 -4.91 2.81 -0.36
C GLY A 88 -4.20 3.66 -1.40
N GLU A 89 -3.66 4.77 -0.92
CA GLU A 89 -2.85 5.71 -1.69
C GLU A 89 -1.59 6.11 -0.91
N ILE A 90 -0.54 6.46 -1.64
CA ILE A 90 0.75 6.92 -1.11
C ILE A 90 1.05 8.28 -1.70
N ASP A 91 1.27 9.27 -0.83
CA ASP A 91 1.60 10.63 -1.24
C ASP A 91 3.09 10.78 -1.63
N GLU A 92 3.51 11.99 -1.98
CA GLU A 92 4.89 12.28 -2.39
C GLU A 92 5.90 12.26 -1.22
N ASN A 93 5.43 12.20 0.03
CA ASN A 93 6.22 12.17 1.25
C ASN A 93 6.19 10.80 1.94
N ASP A 94 5.82 9.75 1.19
CA ASP A 94 5.66 8.37 1.64
C ASP A 94 4.61 8.20 2.77
N LEU A 95 3.67 9.14 2.88
CA LEU A 95 2.52 9.00 3.76
C LEU A 95 1.50 8.08 3.09
N VAL A 96 1.13 7.03 3.80
CA VAL A 96 0.15 6.05 3.34
C VAL A 96 -1.20 6.40 3.97
N VAL A 97 -2.24 6.47 3.13
CA VAL A 97 -3.64 6.62 3.55
C VAL A 97 -4.42 5.42 3.03
N ILE A 98 -5.18 4.75 3.90
CA ILE A 98 -6.03 3.60 3.56
C ILE A 98 -7.47 3.90 3.98
N ASP A 99 -8.41 3.82 3.04
CA ASP A 99 -9.85 3.74 3.32
C ASP A 99 -10.24 2.26 3.49
N LEU A 100 -10.74 1.91 4.68
CA LEU A 100 -11.17 0.55 5.04
C LEU A 100 -12.60 0.22 4.59
N ASN A 101 -13.34 1.18 4.06
CA ASN A 101 -14.65 0.94 3.51
C ASN A 101 -14.94 1.89 2.34
N PRO A 102 -14.21 1.72 1.21
CA PRO A 102 -14.35 2.58 0.05
C PRO A 102 -15.76 2.53 -0.54
N GLY A 103 -16.22 3.67 -1.07
CA GLY A 103 -17.54 3.80 -1.71
C GLY A 103 -18.68 4.25 -0.79
N TRP A 104 -18.42 4.43 0.50
CA TRP A 104 -19.33 5.06 1.45
C TRP A 104 -19.08 6.57 1.48
N ARG A 105 -20.14 7.40 1.51
CA ARG A 105 -20.01 8.88 1.55
C ARG A 105 -19.83 9.44 2.96
N ASP A 106 -20.52 8.82 3.90
CA ASP A 106 -20.50 9.13 5.31
C ASP A 106 -20.30 7.78 6.01
N ASN A 107 -19.53 7.72 7.12
CA ASN A 107 -19.14 6.50 7.85
C ASN A 107 -17.84 5.83 7.34
N ASN A 108 -16.81 6.59 6.99
CA ASN A 108 -15.53 6.04 6.54
C ASN A 108 -14.55 5.81 7.71
N ALA A 109 -13.78 4.73 7.64
CA ALA A 109 -12.66 4.45 8.53
C ALA A 109 -11.35 4.55 7.75
N TYR A 110 -10.48 5.45 8.18
CA TYR A 110 -9.19 5.70 7.54
C TYR A 110 -8.04 5.25 8.44
N LEU A 111 -6.97 4.73 7.82
CA LEU A 111 -5.66 4.55 8.42
C LEU A 111 -4.68 5.51 7.74
N THR A 112 -3.99 6.33 8.51
CA THR A 112 -2.97 7.26 7.99
C THR A 112 -1.67 7.04 8.75
N GLY A 113 -0.58 6.78 8.03
CA GLY A 113 0.68 6.47 8.70
C GLY A 113 1.86 6.30 7.76
N LYS A 114 2.94 5.74 8.30
CA LYS A 114 4.17 5.43 7.57
C LYS A 114 4.59 4.00 7.82
N PHE A 115 5.23 3.40 6.82
CA PHE A 115 5.83 2.09 6.95
C PHE A 115 7.33 2.23 7.18
N GLU A 116 7.78 1.73 8.32
CA GLU A 116 9.18 1.78 8.73
C GLU A 116 9.54 0.49 9.47
N ASN A 117 10.70 -0.08 9.17
CA ASN A 117 11.24 -1.26 9.87
C ASN A 117 10.25 -2.46 9.93
N GLY A 118 9.60 -2.79 8.81
CA GLY A 118 8.68 -3.93 8.73
C GLY A 118 7.30 -3.67 9.33
N SER A 119 6.96 -2.43 9.65
CA SER A 119 5.69 -2.10 10.28
C SER A 119 5.10 -0.78 9.78
N PHE A 120 3.83 -0.84 9.37
CA PHE A 120 2.98 0.29 9.08
C PHE A 120 2.32 0.78 10.37
N LYS A 121 2.50 2.04 10.73
CA LYS A 121 2.00 2.62 11.99
C LYS A 121 1.50 4.03 11.78
N GLY A 122 0.51 4.42 12.57
CA GLY A 122 -0.01 5.78 12.57
C GLY A 122 -1.34 5.88 13.28
N ASP A 123 -2.19 6.76 12.78
CA ASP A 123 -3.48 7.09 13.35
C ASP A 123 -4.60 6.44 12.53
N TRP A 124 -5.62 5.96 13.22
CA TRP A 124 -6.90 5.66 12.57
C TRP A 124 -7.90 6.76 12.92
N SER A 125 -8.84 7.00 12.02
CA SER A 125 -9.97 7.90 12.28
C SER A 125 -11.26 7.35 11.70
N TRP A 126 -12.35 7.57 12.42
CA TRP A 126 -13.70 7.34 11.93
C TRP A 126 -14.36 8.68 11.63
N VAL A 127 -14.80 8.84 10.39
CA VAL A 127 -15.37 10.07 9.85
C VAL A 127 -16.85 9.87 9.56
N GLY A 128 -17.69 10.60 10.29
CA GLY A 128 -19.11 10.71 10.05
C GLY A 128 -19.48 12.00 9.33
N PHE A 129 -20.79 12.25 9.21
CA PHE A 129 -21.33 13.44 8.54
C PHE A 129 -20.82 14.76 9.14
N THR A 130 -20.59 14.81 10.46
CA THR A 130 -20.11 16.01 11.17
C THR A 130 -18.59 16.08 11.30
N GLY A 131 -17.85 15.24 10.57
CA GLY A 131 -16.37 15.17 10.60
C GLY A 131 -15.83 13.99 11.40
N ILE A 132 -14.58 14.08 11.86
CA ILE A 132 -13.95 13.05 12.71
C ILE A 132 -14.73 12.95 14.02
N GLN A 133 -15.21 11.75 14.33
CA GLN A 133 -15.96 11.49 15.55
C GLN A 133 -15.13 10.69 16.56
N GLU A 134 -14.27 9.81 16.07
CA GLU A 134 -13.38 8.98 16.88
C GLU A 134 -12.05 8.78 16.16
N LYS A 135 -11.00 8.56 16.93
CA LYS A 135 -9.66 8.31 16.43
C LYS A 135 -8.86 7.52 17.46
N GLY A 136 -7.69 7.09 17.04
CA GLY A 136 -6.72 6.44 17.90
C GLY A 136 -5.50 6.05 17.08
N THR A 137 -4.74 5.08 17.55
CA THR A 137 -3.51 4.64 16.88
C THR A 137 -3.61 3.21 16.42
N PHE A 138 -2.76 2.81 15.47
CA PHE A 138 -2.68 1.43 15.03
C PHE A 138 -1.24 1.01 14.74
N THR A 139 -1.05 -0.30 14.72
CA THR A 139 0.16 -0.94 14.19
C THR A 139 -0.23 -2.10 13.28
N ALA A 140 0.46 -2.21 12.16
CA ALA A 140 0.38 -3.30 11.21
C ALA A 140 1.79 -3.84 10.96
N LYS A 141 2.02 -5.12 11.19
CA LYS A 141 3.33 -5.76 11.00
C LYS A 141 3.27 -6.72 9.84
N GLU A 142 4.24 -6.64 8.95
CA GLU A 142 4.39 -7.60 7.84
C GLU A 142 4.54 -9.03 8.39
N LYS A 143 3.86 -9.99 7.75
CA LYS A 143 3.92 -11.42 8.09
C LYS A 143 5.06 -12.16 7.40
#